data_AF-A0A1I6KXU8-F1
#
_entry.id   AF-A0A1I6KXU8-F1
#
_cell.length_a   1.000
_cell.length_b   1.000
_cell.length_c   1.000
_cell.angle_alpha   90.00
_cell.angle_beta   90.00
_cell.angle_gamma   90.00
#
_symmetry.space_group_name_H-M   'P 1'
#
loop_
_entity.id
_entity.type
_entity.pdbx_description
1 polymer ?
#
loop_
_entity_poly.entity_id
_entity_poly.type
_entity_poly.pdbx_seq_one_letter_code
_entity_poly.pdbx_strand_id
1 'polypeptide(L)' 'MSMTWPPAPARSADDAQTTQREITAHFQASVDAGFAYWRINDRGHTELHFHSGEVFQLNESGVTRLR' A
#
# COMPACT_ATOMS: atom_id res chain seq x y z
N MET A 1 -1.56 34.77 -21.08
CA MET A 1 -2.73 34.31 -20.30
C MET A 1 -2.30 33.05 -19.58
N SER A 2 -2.09 33.09 -18.27
CA SER A 2 -1.68 31.92 -17.49
C SER A 2 -2.91 31.18 -17.00
N MET A 3 -3.10 29.93 -17.43
CA MET A 3 -4.14 29.06 -16.89
C MET A 3 -3.65 28.51 -15.54
N THR A 4 -4.10 29.10 -14.44
CA THR A 4 -4.01 28.47 -13.12
C THR A 4 -5.02 27.32 -13.07
N TRP A 5 -4.51 26.10 -13.12
CA TRP A 5 -5.29 24.89 -12.89
C TRP A 5 -5.83 24.88 -11.45
N PRO A 6 -7.10 24.52 -11.21
CA PRO A 6 -7.62 24.41 -9.84
C PRO A 6 -6.88 23.30 -9.08
N PRO A 7 -6.60 23.47 -7.78
CA PRO A 7 -6.00 22.40 -6.99
C PRO A 7 -6.89 21.15 -7.08
N ALA A 8 -6.26 19.98 -7.27
CA ALA A 8 -6.97 18.71 -7.22
C ALA A 8 -7.81 18.66 -5.93
N PRO A 9 -9.07 18.18 -5.99
CA PRO A 9 -9.89 18.11 -4.79
C PRO A 9 -9.14 17.32 -3.73
N ALA A 10 -9.06 17.87 -2.52
CA ALA A 10 -8.45 17.17 -1.41
C ALA A 10 -9.21 15.86 -1.22
N ARG A 11 -8.53 14.72 -1.38
CA ARG A 11 -9.11 13.41 -1.08
C ARG A 11 -9.59 13.44 0.37
N SER A 12 -10.85 13.10 0.61
CA SER A 12 -11.39 13.10 1.96
C SER A 12 -10.69 12.03 2.79
N ALA A 13 -10.60 12.21 4.11
CA ALA A 13 -10.02 11.21 5.00
C ALA A 13 -10.72 9.84 4.88
N ASP A 14 -12.00 9.83 4.53
CA ASP A 14 -12.79 8.62 4.24
C ASP A 14 -12.33 7.90 2.97
N ASP A 15 -11.97 8.64 1.91
CA ASP A 15 -11.46 8.06 0.66
C ASP A 15 -10.09 7.41 0.88
N ALA A 16 -9.24 8.03 1.70
CA ALA A 16 -7.92 7.50 2.04
C ALA A 16 -8.02 6.22 2.89
N GLN A 17 -8.92 6.19 3.89
CA GLN A 17 -9.17 4.99 4.68
C GLN A 17 -9.77 3.86 3.85
N THR A 18 -10.69 4.18 2.93
CA THR A 18 -11.29 3.19 2.03
C THR A 18 -10.22 2.58 1.12
N THR A 19 -9.38 3.43 0.52
CA THR A 19 -8.24 3.00 -0.32
C THR A 19 -7.28 2.08 0.44
N GLN A 20 -6.92 2.43 1.68
CA GLN A 20 -6.02 1.60 2.50
C GLN A 20 -6.62 0.23 2.81
N ARG A 21 -7.93 0.17 3.08
CA ARG A 21 -8.64 -1.10 3.31
C ARG A 21 -8.63 -1.99 2.07
N GLU A 22 -8.88 -1.41 0.89
CA GLU A 22 -8.87 -2.15 -0.37
C GLU A 22 -7.47 -2.72 -0.69
N ILE A 23 -6.43 -1.91 -0.53
CA ILE A 23 -5.04 -2.36 -0.72
C ILE A 23 -4.71 -3.52 0.24
N THR A 24 -5.07 -3.37 1.51
CA THR A 24 -4.82 -4.41 2.52
C THR A 24 -5.59 -5.70 2.20
N ALA A 25 -6.83 -5.59 1.72
CA ALA A 25 -7.62 -6.75 1.30
C ALA A 25 -7.00 -7.46 0.09
N HIS A 26 -6.46 -6.74 -0.89
CA HIS A 26 -5.76 -7.32 -2.03
C HIS A 26 -4.48 -8.06 -1.63
N PHE A 27 -3.72 -7.47 -0.70
CA PHE A 27 -2.52 -8.10 -0.16
C PHE A 27 -2.86 -9.36 0.63
N GLN A 28 -3.91 -9.33 1.45
CA GLN A 28 -4.37 -10.50 2.17
C GLN A 28 -4.82 -11.61 1.20
N ALA A 29 -5.58 -11.27 0.15
CA ALA A 29 -5.97 -12.24 -0.88
C ALA A 29 -4.77 -12.89 -1.57
N SER A 30 -3.68 -12.15 -1.77
CA SER A 30 -2.42 -12.68 -2.33
C SER A 30 -1.74 -13.66 -1.38
N VAL A 31 -1.81 -13.42 -0.06
CA VAL A 31 -1.31 -14.33 0.97
C VAL A 31 -2.17 -15.58 1.05
N ASP A 32 -3.49 -15.43 1.08
CA ASP A 32 -4.44 -16.54 1.15
C ASP A 32 -4.32 -17.46 -0.08
N ALA A 33 -4.03 -16.90 -1.26
CA ALA A 33 -3.76 -17.64 -2.48
C ALA A 33 -2.36 -18.28 -2.54
N GLY A 34 -1.50 -18.01 -1.55
CA GLY A 34 -0.13 -18.55 -1.48
C GLY A 34 0.87 -17.85 -2.41
N PHE A 35 0.53 -16.69 -2.98
CA PHE A 35 1.45 -15.91 -3.84
C PHE A 35 2.39 -15.00 -3.06
N ALA A 36 2.09 -14.71 -1.80
CA ALA A 36 2.90 -13.89 -0.93
C ALA A 36 2.87 -14.38 0.52
N TYR A 37 3.74 -13.82 1.36
CA TYR A 37 3.73 -14.04 2.80
C TYR A 37 4.10 -12.76 3.55
N TRP A 38 3.59 -12.66 4.78
CA TRP A 38 3.90 -11.56 5.70
C TRP A 38 5.23 -11.80 6.42
N ARG A 39 5.98 -10.72 6.64
CA ARG A 39 7.20 -10.72 7.44
C ARG A 39 7.32 -9.42 8.25
N ILE A 40 7.87 -9.51 9.45
CA ILE A 40 8.36 -8.34 10.19
C ILE A 40 9.88 -8.23 9.95
N ASN A 41 10.34 -7.06 9.52
CA ASN A 41 11.77 -6.82 9.29
C ASN A 41 12.54 -6.50 10.60
N ASP A 42 13.85 -6.34 10.49
CA ASP A 42 14.75 -6.03 11.60
C ASP A 42 14.45 -4.70 12.32
N ARG A 43 13.72 -3.80 11.64
CA ARG A 43 13.25 -2.52 12.18
C ARG A 43 11.83 -2.58 12.75
N GLY A 44 11.20 -3.75 12.72
CA GLY A 44 9.84 -3.94 13.22
C GLY A 44 8.74 -3.53 12.25
N HIS A 45 9.05 -3.26 10.97
CA HIS A 45 8.04 -2.91 9.97
C HIS A 45 7.43 -4.16 9.33
N THR A 46 6.15 -4.05 8.96
CA THR A 46 5.44 -5.11 8.23
C THR A 46 5.78 -5.05 6.74
N GLU A 47 6.24 -6.18 6.22
CA GLU A 47 6.55 -6.38 4.81
C GLU A 47 5.72 -7.52 4.23
N LEU A 48 5.29 -7.35 2.98
CA LEU A 48 4.71 -8.37 2.13
C LEU A 48 5.76 -8.81 1.12
N HIS A 49 6.05 -10.11 1.09
CA HIS A 49 7.03 -10.72 0.19
C HIS A 49 6.32 -11.61 -0.81
N PHE A 50 6.41 -11.28 -2.10
CA PHE A 50 5.91 -12.14 -3.18
C PHE A 50 6.95 -13.18 -3.57
N HIS A 51 6.49 -14.34 -4.04
CA HIS A 51 7.37 -15.37 -4.61
C HIS A 51 8.05 -14.90 -5.90
N SER A 52 7.51 -13.86 -6.57
CA SER A 52 8.17 -13.16 -7.69
C SER A 52 9.44 -12.41 -7.28
N GLY A 53 9.67 -12.22 -5.98
CA GLY A 53 10.78 -11.46 -5.42
C GLY A 53 10.45 -9.99 -5.13
N GLU A 54 9.24 -9.56 -5.43
CA GLU A 54 8.74 -8.22 -5.12
C GLU A 54 8.46 -8.09 -3.62
N VAL A 55 8.81 -6.93 -3.07
CA VAL A 55 8.64 -6.67 -1.63
C VAL A 55 7.98 -5.33 -1.42
N PHE A 56 6.93 -5.30 -0.61
CA PHE A 56 6.20 -4.09 -0.23
C PHE A 56 6.25 -3.91 1.27
N GLN A 57 6.54 -2.70 1.74
CA GLN A 57 6.47 -2.33 3.14
C GLN A 57 5.17 -1.56 3.41
N LEU A 58 4.44 -1.94 4.45
CA LEU A 58 3.27 -1.24 4.94
C LEU A 58 3.70 -0.26 6.04
N ASN A 59 3.22 0.98 5.97
CA ASN A 59 3.44 2.01 6.98
C ASN A 59 2.15 2.82 7.21
N GLU A 60 2.16 3.69 8.21
CA GLU A 60 1.00 4.53 8.55
C GLU A 60 0.60 5.48 7.42
N SER A 61 1.54 5.81 6.53
CA SER A 61 1.34 6.66 5.37
C SER A 61 0.93 5.90 4.10
N GLY A 62 0.81 4.56 4.15
CA GLY A 62 0.38 3.72 3.05
C GLY A 62 1.32 2.54 2.75
N VAL A 63 1.67 2.37 1.49
CA VAL A 63 2.47 1.23 0.99
C VAL A 63 3.62 1.72 0.14
N THR A 64 4.82 1.20 0.40
CA THR A 64 6.04 1.50 -0.37
C THR A 64 6.62 0.22 -0.97
N ARG A 65 6.89 0.21 -2.28
CA ARG A 65 7.61 -0.89 -2.91
C ARG A 65 9.11 -0.77 -2.63
N LEU A 66 9.72 -1.84 -2.13
CA LEU A 66 11.15 -1.92 -1.83
C LEU A 66 11.95 -2.58 -2.96
N ARG A 67 11.37 -3.58 -3.62
CA ARG A 67 11.97 -4.34 -4.73
C ARG A 67 10.91 -4.72 -5.75
#